data_AF-G3AJ22-F1
#
_entry.id   AF-G3AJ22-F1
#
_cell.length_a   1.000
_cell.length_b   1.000
_cell.length_c   1.000
_cell.angle_alpha   90.00
_cell.angle_beta   90.00
_cell.angle_gamma   90.00
#
_symmetry.space_group_name_H-M   'P 1'
#
loop_
_entity.id
_entity.type
_entity.pdbx_description
1 polymer ?
#
loop_
_entity_poly.entity_id
_entity_poly.type
_entity_poly.pdbx_seq_one_letter_code
_entity_poly.pdbx_strand_id
1 'polypeptide(L)'
;MVKNKNEMWKLDLLESKFQNASPRFPHTKKLLVAKHNTKLMKKLPTTPEEANLQINSLKSEIFHMKYHAASKKLEKEISRLLKQKSTDLEFFKSEDNVQLLITSKLIKGITSTILLSKDLKTNPPSYIMTEIRDIITDSNNPSNPSCFFKTFCQNNKELNNFISNLWNNKAVKSCLNEIEWSFRMVRGNLTKQEREARKRMTGNASEHDGETPESDEESDEESDEDSEEDSEDNDEEQEEDIDLEKEYDKFAVYDKLVGDSDDEGEEKFEADPNVNYNEVTDEEPSESESQDESEDDFFEHSEEEKDNKYNLPELATGYYSGGSDDESDDDVDNDKVVKELTTQRKNRRGQRARQKIWAKKYGQNAKHVKLQQEQYANERQKRQLEYEERERKRQLKKQLAEQPTGANTAPLGERKAGTSSSSAPAEPKAVHPSWEAKKKQEEMLKVKFQGKKITFD
;
A
#
# COMPACT_ATOMS: atom_id res chain seq x y z
N MET A 1 -23.53 2.02 -12.85
CA MET A 1 -22.75 2.73 -11.81
C MET A 1 -22.68 1.82 -10.59
N VAL A 2 -21.60 1.05 -10.45
CA VAL A 2 -21.33 0.34 -9.19
C VAL A 2 -20.91 1.42 -8.20
N LYS A 3 -21.78 1.77 -7.25
CA LYS A 3 -21.38 2.67 -6.16
C LYS A 3 -20.25 1.95 -5.41
N ASN A 4 -19.08 2.58 -5.32
CA ASN A 4 -17.97 2.08 -4.52
C ASN A 4 -18.40 2.06 -3.05
N LYS A 5 -19.00 0.96 -2.61
CA LYS A 5 -19.40 0.78 -1.22
C LYS A 5 -18.17 0.31 -0.46
N ASN A 6 -17.63 1.17 0.40
CA ASN A 6 -16.57 0.79 1.32
C ASN A 6 -17.16 -0.02 2.49
N GLU A 7 -17.61 -1.25 2.19
CA GLU A 7 -18.36 -2.12 3.11
C GLU A 7 -17.54 -2.51 4.34
N MET A 8 -16.23 -2.72 4.15
CA MET A 8 -15.30 -3.02 5.24
C MET A 8 -15.18 -1.88 6.24
N TRP A 9 -15.11 -0.64 5.74
CA TRP A 9 -15.02 0.54 6.59
C TRP A 9 -16.35 0.84 7.28
N LYS A 10 -17.48 0.68 6.56
CA LYS A 10 -18.81 0.77 7.16
C LYS A 10 -18.99 -0.26 8.28
N LEU A 11 -18.53 -1.50 8.08
CA LEU A 11 -18.53 -2.54 9.11
C LEU A 11 -17.70 -2.12 10.32
N ASP A 12 -16.48 -1.59 10.10
CA ASP A 12 -15.59 -1.12 11.17
C ASP A 12 -16.25 -0.01 12.01
N LEU A 13 -16.85 0.98 11.36
CA LEU A 13 -17.56 2.07 12.02
C LEU A 13 -18.73 1.56 12.89
N LEU A 14 -19.52 0.61 12.37
CA LEU A 14 -20.65 0.04 13.10
C LEU A 14 -20.19 -0.82 14.29
N GLU A 15 -19.18 -1.69 14.10
CA GLU A 15 -18.63 -2.52 15.18
C GLU A 15 -17.99 -1.64 16.28
N SER A 16 -17.23 -0.61 15.92
CA SER A 16 -16.61 0.28 16.91
C SER A 16 -17.62 1.12 17.67
N LYS A 17 -18.70 1.58 17.03
CA LYS A 17 -19.74 2.39 17.69
C LYS A 17 -20.68 1.57 18.58
N PHE A 18 -21.15 0.40 18.13
CA PHE A 18 -22.21 -0.35 18.81
C PHE A 18 -21.72 -1.55 19.61
N GLN A 19 -20.56 -2.11 19.26
CA GLN A 19 -19.98 -3.28 19.93
C GLN A 19 -18.69 -2.94 20.71
N ASN A 20 -18.33 -1.65 20.79
CA ASN A 20 -17.09 -1.15 21.38
C ASN A 20 -15.84 -1.89 20.86
N ALA A 21 -15.89 -2.34 19.61
CA ALA A 21 -14.78 -3.04 18.98
C ALA A 21 -13.61 -2.09 18.73
N SER A 22 -12.38 -2.60 18.88
CA SER A 22 -11.18 -1.80 18.57
C SER A 22 -11.16 -1.46 17.07
N PRO A 23 -11.10 -0.15 16.70
CA PRO A 23 -11.10 0.27 15.30
C PRO A 23 -9.99 -0.43 14.51
N ARG A 24 -10.36 -0.96 13.34
CA ARG A 24 -9.44 -1.60 12.39
C ARG A 24 -8.67 -0.53 11.62
N PHE A 25 -9.33 0.58 11.28
CA PHE A 25 -8.74 1.67 10.52
C PHE A 25 -8.47 2.91 11.40
N PRO A 26 -7.31 3.58 11.27
CA PRO A 26 -7.01 4.79 12.05
C PRO A 26 -8.04 5.91 11.86
N HIS A 27 -8.55 6.08 10.64
CA HIS A 27 -9.53 7.10 10.32
C HIS A 27 -10.89 6.86 11.01
N THR A 28 -11.29 5.60 11.22
CA THR A 28 -12.49 5.27 12.02
C THR A 28 -12.36 5.78 13.45
N LYS A 29 -11.17 5.66 14.06
CA LYS A 29 -10.88 6.21 15.38
C LYS A 29 -11.02 7.74 15.37
N LYS A 30 -10.40 8.41 14.38
CA LYS A 30 -10.49 9.89 14.24
C LYS A 30 -11.95 10.36 14.13
N LEU A 31 -12.76 9.70 13.31
CA LEU A 31 -14.17 10.08 13.13
C LEU A 31 -15.06 9.88 14.36
N LEU A 32 -14.82 8.82 15.14
CA LEU A 32 -15.60 8.57 16.35
C LEU A 32 -15.29 9.58 17.46
N VAL A 33 -14.05 10.08 17.49
CA VAL A 33 -13.59 11.08 18.48
C VAL A 33 -13.94 12.51 18.05
N ALA A 34 -14.14 12.77 16.77
CA ALA A 34 -14.42 14.10 16.24
C ALA A 34 -15.70 14.74 16.84
N LYS A 35 -15.58 15.98 17.31
CA LYS A 35 -16.66 16.76 17.94
C LYS A 35 -17.85 17.02 16.99
N HIS A 36 -17.60 17.15 15.68
CA HIS A 36 -18.62 17.51 14.67
C HIS A 36 -19.08 16.34 13.76
N ASN A 37 -19.52 15.22 14.34
CA ASN A 37 -19.94 14.04 13.58
C ASN A 37 -21.47 13.91 13.33
N THR A 38 -22.25 14.95 13.61
CA THR A 38 -23.73 14.90 13.64
C THR A 38 -24.37 14.42 12.32
N LYS A 39 -23.82 14.79 11.16
CA LYS A 39 -24.30 14.35 9.83
C LYS A 39 -24.02 12.87 9.58
N LEU A 40 -22.86 12.36 10.03
CA LEU A 40 -22.51 10.94 9.95
C LEU A 40 -23.44 10.11 10.84
N MET A 41 -23.73 10.61 12.04
CA MET A 41 -24.60 9.95 13.01
C MET A 41 -26.04 9.80 12.49
N LYS A 42 -26.53 10.72 11.66
CA LYS A 42 -27.83 10.62 10.98
C LYS A 42 -27.88 9.50 9.92
N LYS A 43 -26.74 9.15 9.31
CA LYS A 43 -26.66 8.07 8.30
C LYS A 43 -26.50 6.69 8.94
N LEU A 44 -26.21 6.63 10.25
CA LEU A 44 -26.03 5.39 10.99
C LEU A 44 -27.37 4.92 11.59
N PRO A 45 -27.52 3.60 11.84
CA PRO A 45 -28.67 3.07 12.55
C PRO A 45 -28.82 3.77 13.91
N THR A 46 -30.05 4.02 14.32
CA THR A 46 -30.34 4.63 15.63
C THR A 46 -30.45 3.59 16.73
N THR A 47 -30.87 2.36 16.40
CA THR A 47 -31.05 1.29 17.38
C THR A 47 -29.88 0.30 17.34
N PRO A 48 -29.46 -0.25 18.50
CA PRO A 48 -28.40 -1.25 18.56
C PRO A 48 -28.79 -2.57 17.87
N GLU A 49 -30.08 -2.92 17.89
CA GLU A 49 -30.58 -4.14 17.23
C GLU A 49 -30.47 -4.04 15.70
N GLU A 50 -30.91 -2.92 15.12
CA GLU A 50 -30.78 -2.67 13.69
C GLU A 50 -29.30 -2.61 13.28
N ALA A 51 -28.44 -1.99 14.10
CA ALA A 51 -27.01 -2.00 13.87
C ALA A 51 -26.44 -3.42 13.84
N ASN A 52 -26.83 -4.28 14.78
CA ASN A 52 -26.36 -5.67 14.81
C ASN A 52 -26.83 -6.50 13.60
N LEU A 53 -28.06 -6.28 13.12
CA LEU A 53 -28.54 -6.91 11.89
C LEU A 53 -27.71 -6.46 10.67
N GLN A 54 -27.43 -5.17 10.55
CA GLN A 54 -26.59 -4.63 9.48
C GLN A 54 -25.14 -5.14 9.58
N ILE A 55 -24.57 -5.20 10.78
CA ILE A 55 -23.23 -5.77 11.03
C ILE A 55 -23.19 -7.22 10.56
N ASN A 56 -24.16 -8.04 10.95
CA ASN A 56 -24.19 -9.46 10.57
C ASN A 56 -24.32 -9.64 9.05
N SER A 57 -25.17 -8.84 8.39
CA SER A 57 -25.32 -8.86 6.94
C SER A 57 -24.03 -8.48 6.22
N LEU A 58 -23.41 -7.35 6.60
CA LEU A 58 -22.15 -6.88 6.01
C LEU A 58 -21.02 -7.87 6.25
N LYS A 59 -20.94 -8.41 7.47
CA LYS A 59 -19.91 -9.39 7.84
C LYS A 59 -20.05 -10.68 7.04
N SER A 60 -21.28 -11.12 6.77
CA SER A 60 -21.54 -12.29 5.93
C SER A 60 -21.17 -12.05 4.46
N GLU A 61 -21.57 -10.91 3.89
CA GLU A 61 -21.27 -10.53 2.50
C GLU A 61 -19.75 -10.41 2.27
N ILE A 62 -19.06 -9.68 3.15
CA ILE A 62 -17.61 -9.53 3.13
C ILE A 62 -16.94 -10.90 3.29
N PHE A 63 -17.39 -11.72 4.24
CA PHE A 63 -16.83 -13.05 4.43
C PHE A 63 -16.94 -13.90 3.17
N HIS A 64 -18.11 -13.92 2.54
CA HIS A 64 -18.34 -14.65 1.29
C HIS A 64 -17.42 -14.17 0.17
N MET A 65 -17.30 -12.86 -0.01
CA MET A 65 -16.41 -12.27 -1.02
C MET A 65 -14.94 -12.63 -0.75
N LYS A 66 -14.48 -12.52 0.51
CA LYS A 66 -13.10 -12.88 0.87
C LYS A 66 -12.83 -14.38 0.76
N TYR A 67 -13.80 -15.23 1.10
CA TYR A 67 -13.69 -16.68 0.96
C TYR A 67 -13.59 -17.10 -0.51
N HIS A 68 -14.47 -16.59 -1.37
CA HIS A 68 -14.43 -16.88 -2.81
C HIS A 68 -13.10 -16.40 -3.42
N ALA A 69 -12.67 -15.18 -3.10
CA ALA A 69 -11.38 -14.65 -3.54
C ALA A 69 -10.20 -15.51 -3.05
N ALA A 70 -10.23 -15.98 -1.80
CA ALA A 70 -9.20 -16.86 -1.25
C ALA A 70 -9.15 -18.21 -1.98
N SER A 71 -10.31 -18.83 -2.24
CA SER A 71 -10.39 -20.07 -3.01
C SER A 71 -9.79 -19.91 -4.40
N LYS A 72 -10.21 -18.87 -5.14
CA LYS A 72 -9.69 -18.60 -6.48
C LYS A 72 -8.21 -18.25 -6.52
N LYS A 73 -7.71 -17.48 -5.54
CA LYS A 73 -6.26 -17.17 -5.43
C LYS A 73 -5.44 -18.45 -5.18
N LEU A 74 -5.93 -19.33 -4.32
CA LEU A 74 -5.22 -20.58 -4.02
C LEU A 74 -5.28 -21.55 -5.20
N GLU A 75 -6.43 -21.63 -5.88
CA GLU A 75 -6.62 -22.41 -7.11
C GLU A 75 -5.65 -21.99 -8.22
N LYS A 76 -5.54 -20.68 -8.47
CA LYS A 76 -4.56 -20.12 -9.44
C LYS A 76 -3.13 -20.50 -9.06
N GLU A 77 -2.75 -20.33 -7.80
CA GLU A 77 -1.39 -20.58 -7.33
C GLU A 77 -1.01 -22.08 -7.37
N ILE A 78 -1.94 -22.95 -6.97
CA ILE A 78 -1.75 -24.41 -7.06
C ILE A 78 -1.67 -24.85 -8.52
N SER A 79 -2.56 -24.35 -9.37
CA SER A 79 -2.55 -24.65 -10.81
C SER A 79 -1.25 -24.21 -11.47
N ARG A 80 -0.72 -23.04 -11.09
CA ARG A 80 0.59 -22.54 -11.56
C ARG A 80 1.72 -23.50 -11.17
N LEU A 81 1.76 -23.94 -9.92
CA LEU A 81 2.79 -24.87 -9.44
C LEU A 81 2.67 -26.27 -10.03
N LEU A 82 1.45 -26.73 -10.29
CA LEU A 82 1.19 -28.02 -10.91
C LEU A 82 1.72 -28.04 -12.36
N LYS A 83 1.49 -26.96 -13.11
CA LYS A 83 2.06 -26.78 -14.46
C LYS A 83 3.60 -26.79 -14.46
N GLN A 84 4.22 -26.15 -13.47
CA GLN A 84 5.68 -26.07 -13.37
C GLN A 84 6.36 -27.40 -12.99
N LYS A 85 5.72 -28.22 -12.16
CA LYS A 85 6.34 -29.45 -11.62
C LYS A 85 6.03 -30.73 -12.39
N SER A 86 5.27 -30.65 -13.49
CA SER A 86 4.90 -31.79 -14.36
C SER A 86 4.70 -33.09 -13.58
N THR A 87 3.75 -33.11 -12.65
CA THR A 87 3.54 -34.27 -11.78
C THR A 87 2.47 -35.19 -12.34
N ASP A 88 2.79 -36.47 -12.52
CA ASP A 88 1.86 -37.51 -12.99
C ASP A 88 1.06 -38.17 -11.83
N LEU A 89 0.74 -37.39 -10.80
CA LEU A 89 -0.07 -37.87 -9.69
C LEU A 89 -1.55 -37.84 -10.11
N GLU A 90 -2.19 -39.02 -10.19
CA GLU A 90 -3.62 -39.16 -10.56
C GLU A 90 -4.56 -38.28 -9.72
N PHE A 91 -4.20 -38.00 -8.46
CA PHE A 91 -4.96 -37.15 -7.56
C PHE A 91 -5.25 -35.76 -8.16
N PHE A 92 -4.27 -35.14 -8.82
CA PHE A 92 -4.40 -33.79 -9.38
C PHE A 92 -5.02 -33.77 -10.78
N LYS A 93 -5.35 -34.93 -11.36
CA LYS A 93 -6.07 -35.01 -12.64
C LYS A 93 -7.56 -34.74 -12.47
N SER A 94 -8.11 -34.96 -11.26
CA SER A 94 -9.50 -34.63 -10.92
C SER A 94 -9.58 -33.23 -10.33
N GLU A 95 -10.39 -32.36 -10.94
CA GLU A 95 -10.62 -30.99 -10.46
C GLU A 95 -11.30 -30.98 -9.08
N ASP A 96 -12.22 -31.92 -8.83
CA ASP A 96 -12.91 -32.06 -7.54
C ASP A 96 -11.94 -32.32 -6.39
N ASN A 97 -10.91 -33.14 -6.61
CA ASN A 97 -9.89 -33.42 -5.60
C ASN A 97 -9.04 -32.18 -5.26
N VAL A 98 -8.77 -31.33 -6.25
CA VAL A 98 -8.07 -30.06 -6.04
C VAL A 98 -8.95 -29.10 -5.25
N GLN A 99 -10.24 -29.03 -5.55
CA GLN A 99 -11.20 -28.23 -4.79
C GLN A 99 -11.29 -28.73 -3.33
N LEU A 100 -11.36 -30.04 -3.08
CA LEU A 100 -11.32 -30.62 -1.73
C LEU A 100 -10.03 -30.26 -0.96
N LEU A 101 -8.89 -30.25 -1.65
CA LEU A 101 -7.60 -29.85 -1.07
C LEU A 101 -7.61 -28.36 -0.67
N ILE A 102 -8.17 -27.50 -1.52
CA ILE A 102 -8.29 -26.05 -1.27
C ILE A 102 -9.25 -25.78 -0.11
N THR A 103 -10.46 -26.36 -0.15
CA THR A 103 -11.48 -26.16 0.88
C THR A 103 -10.98 -26.62 2.24
N SER A 104 -10.37 -27.80 2.33
CA SER A 104 -9.79 -28.32 3.59
C SER A 104 -8.70 -27.40 4.16
N LYS A 105 -7.86 -26.82 3.30
CA LYS A 105 -6.85 -25.85 3.73
C LYS A 105 -7.46 -24.54 4.19
N LEU A 106 -8.46 -24.01 3.49
CA LEU A 106 -9.17 -22.79 3.87
C LEU A 106 -9.93 -22.96 5.19
N ILE A 107 -10.58 -24.10 5.40
CA ILE A 107 -11.26 -24.42 6.67
C ILE A 107 -10.26 -24.47 7.82
N LYS A 108 -9.06 -25.04 7.61
CA LYS A 108 -7.98 -25.01 8.60
C LYS A 108 -7.55 -23.56 8.92
N GLY A 109 -7.44 -22.70 7.91
CA GLY A 109 -7.15 -21.27 8.07
C GLY A 109 -8.24 -20.52 8.85
N ILE A 110 -9.52 -20.75 8.52
CA ILE A 110 -10.68 -20.19 9.23
C ILE A 110 -10.70 -20.64 10.69
N THR A 111 -10.45 -21.94 10.93
CA THR A 111 -10.39 -22.50 12.29
C THR A 111 -9.27 -21.86 13.11
N SER A 112 -8.13 -21.56 12.49
CA SER A 112 -6.99 -20.94 13.17
C SER A 112 -7.15 -19.43 13.40
N THR A 113 -7.93 -18.74 12.56
CA THR A 113 -8.02 -17.26 12.58
C THR A 113 -9.27 -16.74 13.26
N ILE A 114 -10.41 -17.39 13.00
CA ILE A 114 -11.74 -16.98 13.46
C ILE A 114 -12.18 -17.82 14.68
N LEU A 115 -12.00 -19.15 14.64
CA LEU A 115 -12.50 -20.07 15.69
C LEU A 115 -11.44 -20.39 16.75
N LEU A 116 -11.00 -19.35 17.47
CA LEU A 116 -9.94 -19.48 18.48
C LEU A 116 -10.36 -20.32 19.69
N SER A 117 -11.62 -20.19 20.14
CA SER A 117 -12.16 -20.87 21.32
C SER A 117 -12.81 -22.21 20.97
N LYS A 118 -12.88 -23.13 21.93
CA LYS A 118 -13.56 -24.42 21.76
C LYS A 118 -15.06 -24.25 21.49
N ASP A 119 -15.69 -23.28 22.14
CA ASP A 119 -17.12 -22.98 21.98
C ASP A 119 -17.46 -22.45 20.59
N LEU A 120 -16.53 -21.73 19.96
CA LEU A 120 -16.69 -21.24 18.58
C LEU A 120 -16.56 -22.39 17.57
N LYS A 121 -15.86 -23.47 17.92
CA LYS A 121 -15.74 -24.65 17.04
C LYS A 121 -17.00 -25.51 17.06
N THR A 122 -17.69 -25.58 18.20
CA THR A 122 -18.98 -26.27 18.31
C THR A 122 -20.11 -25.43 17.72
N ASN A 123 -20.09 -24.12 17.96
CA ASN A 123 -21.07 -23.15 17.46
C ASN A 123 -20.39 -22.03 16.67
N PRO A 124 -20.03 -22.27 15.40
CA PRO A 124 -19.46 -21.26 14.52
C PRO A 124 -20.39 -20.05 14.32
N PRO A 125 -19.82 -18.82 14.20
CA PRO A 125 -20.59 -17.59 14.05
C PRO A 125 -21.58 -17.57 12.87
N SER A 126 -22.69 -16.86 13.05
CA SER A 126 -23.80 -16.77 12.09
C SER A 126 -23.40 -16.21 10.71
N TYR A 127 -22.38 -15.36 10.65
CA TYR A 127 -21.88 -14.74 9.42
C TYR A 127 -21.08 -15.69 8.52
N ILE A 128 -20.61 -16.82 9.04
CA ILE A 128 -19.93 -17.85 8.25
C ILE A 128 -20.98 -18.59 7.40
N MET A 129 -20.68 -18.82 6.13
CA MET A 129 -21.55 -19.56 5.20
C MET A 129 -22.01 -20.89 5.80
N THR A 130 -23.26 -21.28 5.56
CA THR A 130 -23.86 -22.52 6.06
C THR A 130 -23.08 -23.75 5.58
N GLU A 131 -22.69 -23.80 4.32
CA GLU A 131 -21.90 -24.90 3.75
C GLU A 131 -20.57 -25.12 4.52
N ILE A 132 -19.86 -24.04 4.80
CA ILE A 132 -18.58 -24.09 5.54
C ILE A 132 -18.83 -24.50 6.99
N ARG A 133 -19.94 -24.04 7.57
CA ARG A 133 -20.37 -24.39 8.91
C ARG A 133 -20.56 -25.89 9.05
N ASP A 134 -21.29 -26.48 8.12
CA ASP A 134 -21.60 -27.89 8.10
C ASP A 134 -20.33 -28.73 7.99
N ILE A 135 -19.36 -28.32 7.17
CA ILE A 135 -18.07 -29.01 7.05
C ILE A 135 -17.22 -28.89 8.33
N ILE A 136 -17.31 -27.78 9.07
CA ILE A 136 -16.58 -27.60 10.34
C ILE A 136 -17.18 -28.50 11.43
N THR A 137 -18.51 -28.61 11.49
CA THR A 137 -19.20 -29.44 12.47
C THR A 137 -19.17 -30.93 12.13
N ASP A 138 -19.26 -31.27 10.84
CA ASP A 138 -19.23 -32.65 10.37
C ASP A 138 -17.80 -33.14 10.19
N SER A 139 -17.38 -34.01 11.11
CA SER A 139 -16.06 -34.64 11.06
C SER A 139 -15.91 -35.67 9.94
N ASN A 140 -17.02 -36.10 9.31
CA ASN A 140 -17.01 -37.12 8.26
C ASN A 140 -16.94 -36.52 6.84
N ASN A 141 -17.17 -35.21 6.69
CA ASN A 141 -17.15 -34.58 5.38
C ASN A 141 -15.75 -34.67 4.73
N PRO A 142 -15.62 -35.07 3.44
CA PRO A 142 -14.33 -35.17 2.76
C PRO A 142 -13.50 -33.88 2.76
N SER A 143 -14.16 -32.72 2.81
CA SER A 143 -13.52 -31.40 2.87
C SER A 143 -13.01 -31.02 4.27
N ASN A 144 -13.38 -31.76 5.31
CA ASN A 144 -12.87 -31.51 6.66
C ASN A 144 -11.36 -31.84 6.69
N PRO A 145 -10.48 -30.97 7.24
CA PRO A 145 -9.03 -31.19 7.19
C PRO A 145 -8.58 -32.51 7.82
N SER A 146 -9.27 -32.99 8.86
CA SER A 146 -8.95 -34.28 9.47
C SER A 146 -9.42 -35.47 8.63
N CYS A 147 -10.59 -35.37 8.00
CA CYS A 147 -11.12 -36.40 7.11
C CYS A 147 -10.29 -36.48 5.82
N PHE A 148 -10.03 -35.34 5.18
CA PHE A 148 -9.18 -35.21 3.99
C PHE A 148 -7.83 -35.91 4.18
N PHE A 149 -7.16 -35.65 5.31
CA PHE A 149 -5.87 -36.25 5.61
C PHE A 149 -5.96 -37.78 5.76
N LYS A 150 -6.97 -38.29 6.45
CA LYS A 150 -7.17 -39.75 6.63
C LYS A 150 -7.49 -40.44 5.30
N THR A 151 -8.32 -39.82 4.47
CA THR A 151 -8.78 -40.40 3.21
C THR A 151 -7.69 -40.41 2.14
N PHE A 152 -6.98 -39.30 1.96
CA PHE A 152 -6.05 -39.12 0.83
C PHE A 152 -4.57 -39.18 1.22
N CYS A 153 -4.18 -38.63 2.36
CA CYS A 153 -2.76 -38.45 2.71
C CYS A 153 -2.17 -39.56 3.58
N GLN A 154 -2.98 -40.22 4.42
CA GLN A 154 -2.49 -41.20 5.40
C GLN A 154 -1.88 -42.44 4.74
N ASN A 155 -2.51 -42.91 3.67
CA ASN A 155 -2.09 -44.14 2.97
C ASN A 155 -1.09 -43.87 1.82
N ASN A 156 -1.12 -42.66 1.22
CA ASN A 156 -0.26 -42.30 0.10
C ASN A 156 0.86 -41.34 0.52
N LYS A 157 2.04 -41.91 0.80
CA LYS A 157 3.23 -41.14 1.25
C LYS A 157 3.75 -40.17 0.19
N GLU A 158 3.71 -40.55 -1.09
CA GLU A 158 4.17 -39.70 -2.19
C GLU A 158 3.28 -38.46 -2.33
N LEU A 159 1.97 -38.66 -2.31
CA LEU A 159 0.99 -37.58 -2.33
C LEU A 159 1.14 -36.67 -1.11
N ASN A 160 1.29 -37.24 0.10
CA ASN A 160 1.47 -36.45 1.31
C ASN A 160 2.75 -35.60 1.28
N ASN A 161 3.86 -36.16 0.77
CA ASN A 161 5.11 -35.43 0.60
C ASN A 161 4.95 -34.30 -0.43
N PHE A 162 4.26 -34.56 -1.55
CA PHE A 162 3.98 -33.54 -2.55
C PHE A 162 3.13 -32.41 -2.00
N ILE A 163 2.01 -32.72 -1.33
CA ILE A 163 1.12 -31.74 -0.70
C ILE A 163 1.87 -30.94 0.38
N SER A 164 2.71 -31.60 1.18
CA SER A 164 3.54 -30.92 2.18
C SER A 164 4.53 -29.94 1.52
N ASN A 165 5.16 -30.34 0.41
CA ASN A 165 6.04 -29.48 -0.37
C ASN A 165 5.28 -28.33 -1.07
N LEU A 166 4.04 -28.57 -1.51
CA LEU A 166 3.15 -27.58 -2.10
C LEU A 166 2.85 -26.47 -1.08
N TRP A 167 2.41 -26.82 0.13
CA TRP A 167 2.16 -25.86 1.20
C TRP A 167 3.42 -25.20 1.75
N ASN A 168 4.58 -25.83 1.57
CA ASN A 168 5.86 -25.26 1.98
C ASN A 168 6.47 -24.29 0.98
N ASN A 169 5.95 -24.22 -0.24
CA ASN A 169 6.38 -23.28 -1.25
C ASN A 169 6.24 -21.83 -0.76
N LYS A 170 7.25 -20.99 -1.02
CA LYS A 170 7.28 -19.58 -0.59
C LYS A 170 6.09 -18.78 -1.13
N ALA A 171 5.71 -18.98 -2.39
CA ALA A 171 4.61 -18.25 -3.02
C ALA A 171 3.26 -18.62 -2.38
N VAL A 172 3.01 -19.93 -2.19
CA VAL A 172 1.81 -20.43 -1.50
C VAL A 172 1.76 -19.95 -0.06
N LYS A 173 2.88 -19.94 0.67
CA LYS A 173 2.96 -19.40 2.04
C LYS A 173 2.60 -17.91 2.10
N SER A 174 3.13 -17.11 1.17
CA SER A 174 2.79 -15.67 1.09
C SER A 174 1.30 -15.47 0.85
N CYS A 175 0.74 -16.19 -0.12
CA CYS A 175 -0.69 -16.17 -0.45
C CYS A 175 -1.55 -16.59 0.75
N LEU A 176 -1.19 -17.68 1.45
CA LEU A 176 -1.89 -18.14 2.64
C LEU A 176 -1.84 -17.10 3.78
N ASN A 177 -0.70 -16.45 4.01
CA ASN A 177 -0.58 -15.41 5.03
C ASN A 177 -1.49 -14.21 4.74
N GLU A 178 -1.65 -13.83 3.47
CA GLU A 178 -2.59 -12.78 3.06
C GLU A 178 -4.05 -13.20 3.23
N ILE A 179 -4.38 -14.46 2.87
CA ILE A 179 -5.70 -15.03 3.07
C ILE A 179 -6.05 -15.07 4.56
N GLU A 180 -5.16 -15.58 5.41
CA GLU A 180 -5.35 -15.62 6.86
C GLU A 180 -5.52 -14.22 7.44
N TRP A 181 -4.72 -13.24 6.97
CA TRP A 181 -4.91 -11.84 7.36
C TRP A 181 -6.29 -11.31 6.95
N SER A 182 -6.77 -11.64 5.76
CA SER A 182 -8.10 -11.23 5.31
C SER A 182 -9.20 -11.78 6.23
N PHE A 183 -9.09 -13.02 6.69
CA PHE A 183 -10.05 -13.60 7.65
C PHE A 183 -9.97 -12.96 9.04
N ARG A 184 -8.76 -12.59 9.50
CA ARG A 184 -8.59 -11.81 10.75
C ARG A 184 -9.21 -10.43 10.64
N MET A 185 -9.09 -9.79 9.47
CA MET A 185 -9.75 -8.53 9.19
C MET A 185 -11.27 -8.69 9.27
N VAL A 186 -11.85 -9.75 8.71
CA VAL A 186 -13.30 -10.00 8.82
C VAL A 186 -13.73 -10.24 10.27
N ARG A 187 -12.98 -11.04 11.04
CA ARG A 187 -13.26 -11.31 12.46
C ARG A 187 -13.44 -10.03 13.27
N GLY A 188 -12.54 -9.07 13.07
CA GLY A 188 -12.44 -7.87 13.89
C GLY A 188 -11.72 -8.13 15.21
N ASN A 189 -11.66 -7.11 16.06
CA ASN A 189 -10.95 -7.13 17.35
C ASN A 189 -9.52 -7.68 17.20
N LEU A 190 -8.75 -7.09 16.29
CA LEU A 190 -7.36 -7.48 16.07
C LEU A 190 -6.52 -7.08 17.28
N THR A 191 -5.81 -8.04 17.88
CA THR A 191 -4.96 -7.74 19.03
C THR A 191 -3.69 -6.98 18.59
N LYS A 192 -3.06 -6.23 19.51
CA LYS A 192 -1.81 -5.51 19.24
C LYS A 192 -0.73 -6.44 18.69
N GLN A 193 -0.63 -7.66 19.24
CA GLN A 193 0.32 -8.69 18.79
C GLN A 193 0.08 -9.13 17.34
N GLU A 194 -1.18 -9.24 16.91
CA GLU A 194 -1.51 -9.64 15.54
C GLU A 194 -1.15 -8.56 14.52
N ARG A 195 -1.38 -7.30 14.87
CA ARG A 195 -1.02 -6.14 14.04
C ARG A 195 0.50 -6.03 13.91
N GLU A 196 1.21 -6.19 15.01
CA GLU A 196 2.68 -6.17 15.05
C GLU A 196 3.29 -7.33 14.27
N ALA A 197 2.73 -8.54 14.40
CA ALA A 197 3.15 -9.68 13.59
C ALA A 197 2.97 -9.43 12.09
N ARG A 198 1.86 -8.77 11.68
CA ARG A 198 1.66 -8.38 10.29
C ARG A 198 2.71 -7.38 9.83
N LYS A 199 2.97 -6.32 10.60
CA LYS A 199 4.00 -5.31 10.30
C LYS A 199 5.37 -5.96 10.07
N ARG A 200 5.76 -6.89 10.94
CA ARG A 200 7.02 -7.66 10.81
C ARG A 200 7.06 -8.52 9.54
N MET A 201 5.94 -9.10 9.13
CA MET A 201 5.85 -9.94 7.93
C MET A 201 5.82 -9.15 6.62
N THR A 202 5.16 -8.00 6.58
CA THR A 202 5.13 -7.12 5.39
C THR A 202 6.38 -6.25 5.25
N GLY A 203 7.21 -6.18 6.30
CA GLY A 203 8.36 -5.28 6.37
C GLY A 203 7.94 -3.81 6.55
N ASN A 204 8.85 -2.99 7.07
CA ASN A 204 8.74 -1.53 7.03
C ASN A 204 8.90 -1.03 5.58
N ALA A 205 7.95 -1.34 4.72
CA ALA A 205 7.84 -0.70 3.41
C ALA A 205 7.05 0.59 3.58
N SER A 206 7.78 1.72 3.54
CA SER A 206 7.33 3.11 3.56
C SER A 206 7.14 3.79 4.92
N GLU A 207 8.25 4.24 5.51
CA GLU A 207 8.34 5.61 6.02
C GLU A 207 8.55 6.56 4.82
N HIS A 208 7.52 6.76 3.98
CA HIS A 208 7.37 7.91 3.09
C HIS A 208 5.97 7.94 2.47
N ASP A 209 4.96 8.23 3.30
CA ASP A 209 3.84 9.10 2.91
C ASP A 209 3.20 9.67 4.18
N GLY A 210 2.68 10.90 4.10
CA GLY A 210 2.57 11.88 5.19
C GLY A 210 1.88 11.49 6.50
N GLU A 211 2.55 11.89 7.60
CA GLU A 211 2.04 12.59 8.81
C GLU A 211 2.75 12.11 10.09
N THR A 212 3.62 12.99 10.60
CA THR A 212 4.06 13.25 11.99
C THR A 212 4.19 12.09 12.99
N PRO A 213 5.40 11.80 13.51
CA PRO A 213 5.57 11.03 14.73
C PRO A 213 5.52 11.98 15.93
N GLU A 214 4.39 12.06 16.62
CA GLU A 214 4.43 12.47 18.02
C GLU A 214 4.66 11.25 18.90
N SER A 215 5.70 11.39 19.72
CA SER A 215 6.18 10.46 20.71
C SER A 215 5.29 10.51 21.95
N ASP A 216 4.46 9.48 22.15
CA ASP A 216 3.85 9.20 23.45
C ASP A 216 4.52 7.95 24.04
N GLU A 217 5.66 8.17 24.69
CA GLU A 217 6.05 7.36 25.84
C GLU A 217 5.31 7.91 27.05
N GLU A 218 4.19 7.29 27.42
CA GLU A 218 3.62 7.48 28.75
C GLU A 218 3.39 6.10 29.38
N SER A 219 4.15 5.91 30.46
CA SER A 219 4.14 4.79 31.38
C SER A 219 3.29 5.23 32.56
N ASP A 220 2.00 4.90 32.55
CA ASP A 220 1.12 5.16 33.69
C ASP A 220 1.45 4.20 34.85
N GLU A 221 2.21 4.72 35.81
CA GLU A 221 2.14 4.31 37.22
C GLU A 221 1.11 5.20 37.93
N GLU A 222 0.12 4.55 38.52
CA GLU A 222 -0.97 5.12 39.32
C GLU A 222 -0.45 5.91 40.53
N SER A 223 -0.87 7.17 40.69
CA SER A 223 -1.03 7.79 42.02
C SER A 223 -1.94 9.02 41.94
N ASP A 224 -3.03 8.97 42.70
CA ASP A 224 -3.96 10.05 43.01
C ASP A 224 -3.28 11.28 43.65
N GLU A 225 -3.68 12.50 43.25
CA GLU A 225 -4.06 13.59 44.17
C GLU A 225 -4.67 14.80 43.44
N ASP A 226 -5.82 15.25 43.95
CA ASP A 226 -6.63 16.40 43.54
C ASP A 226 -5.87 17.73 43.53
N SER A 227 -6.16 18.61 42.55
CA SER A 227 -6.24 20.07 42.74
C SER A 227 -6.89 20.75 41.53
N GLU A 228 -8.05 21.35 41.77
CA GLU A 228 -8.75 22.27 40.86
C GLU A 228 -8.04 23.63 40.86
N GLU A 229 -7.70 24.17 39.69
CA GLU A 229 -7.73 25.63 39.50
C GLU A 229 -7.96 26.03 38.03
N ASP A 230 -8.87 26.97 37.91
CA ASP A 230 -9.49 27.59 36.75
C ASP A 230 -8.53 28.54 36.01
N SER A 231 -8.46 28.42 34.68
CA SER A 231 -8.06 29.55 33.83
C SER A 231 -8.59 29.38 32.41
N GLU A 232 -9.61 30.17 32.10
CA GLU A 232 -10.07 30.52 30.77
C GLU A 232 -8.97 31.30 30.02
N ASP A 233 -8.51 30.79 28.87
CA ASP A 233 -8.01 31.66 27.79
C ASP A 233 -8.33 31.05 26.43
N ASN A 234 -8.86 31.89 25.55
CA ASN A 234 -9.61 31.52 24.35
C ASN A 234 -8.83 31.87 23.08
N ASP A 235 -8.69 30.84 22.23
CA ASP A 235 -8.58 30.84 20.76
C ASP A 235 -7.44 31.58 20.04
N GLU A 236 -6.70 30.85 19.20
CA GLU A 236 -6.92 30.84 17.74
C GLU A 236 -5.92 29.87 17.06
N GLU A 237 -6.21 28.56 17.10
CA GLU A 237 -5.61 27.61 16.16
C GLU A 237 -6.58 27.41 14.98
N GLN A 238 -6.10 27.72 13.78
CA GLN A 238 -6.85 27.51 12.54
C GLN A 238 -7.02 26.00 12.30
N GLU A 239 -8.10 25.43 12.83
CA GLU A 239 -8.60 24.13 12.43
C GLU A 239 -9.09 24.23 10.97
N GLU A 240 -8.37 23.60 10.05
CA GLU A 240 -8.87 23.41 8.69
C GLU A 240 -10.16 22.57 8.76
N ASP A 241 -11.26 23.17 8.30
CA ASP A 241 -12.59 22.58 8.19
C ASP A 241 -12.55 21.42 7.15
N ILE A 242 -12.17 20.21 7.59
CA ILE A 242 -12.08 19.04 6.72
C ILE A 242 -13.50 18.63 6.30
N ASP A 243 -13.83 18.83 5.02
CA ASP A 243 -15.08 18.40 4.41
C ASP A 243 -15.17 16.86 4.33
N LEU A 244 -15.70 16.27 5.40
CA LEU A 244 -15.82 14.83 5.65
C LEU A 244 -16.57 14.05 4.54
N GLU A 245 -17.38 14.72 3.72
CA GLU A 245 -18.09 14.10 2.58
C GLU A 245 -17.15 13.85 1.40
N LYS A 246 -16.25 14.81 1.12
CA LYS A 246 -15.20 14.62 0.11
C LYS A 246 -14.21 13.55 0.56
N GLU A 247 -13.97 13.40 1.85
CA GLU A 247 -13.06 12.37 2.37
C GLU A 247 -13.66 10.96 2.30
N TYR A 248 -14.97 10.82 2.58
CA TYR A 248 -15.72 9.58 2.36
C TYR A 248 -15.63 9.12 0.89
N ASP A 249 -15.79 10.03 -0.06
CA ASP A 249 -15.74 9.73 -1.50
C ASP A 249 -14.31 9.55 -2.03
N LYS A 250 -13.32 10.27 -1.49
CA LYS A 250 -11.90 10.20 -1.91
C LYS A 250 -11.24 8.87 -1.52
N PHE A 251 -11.65 8.25 -0.42
CA PHE A 251 -11.07 6.98 0.02
C PHE A 251 -11.59 5.76 -0.76
N ALA A 252 -12.65 5.92 -1.56
CA ALA A 252 -13.19 4.90 -2.45
C ALA A 252 -12.22 4.47 -3.58
N VAL A 253 -11.06 5.12 -3.69
CA VAL A 253 -10.00 4.86 -4.69
C VAL A 253 -9.01 3.77 -4.22
N TYR A 254 -8.84 3.56 -2.92
CA TYR A 254 -7.78 2.69 -2.38
C TYR A 254 -8.02 1.19 -2.56
N ASP A 255 -9.26 0.73 -2.80
CA ASP A 255 -9.55 -0.69 -3.08
C ASP A 255 -9.08 -1.12 -4.48
N LYS A 256 -8.87 -0.17 -5.41
CA LYS A 256 -8.37 -0.47 -6.77
C LYS A 256 -6.87 -0.79 -6.80
N LEU A 257 -6.08 -0.33 -5.81
CA LEU A 257 -4.64 -0.58 -5.76
C LEU A 257 -4.31 -2.05 -5.40
N VAL A 258 -5.27 -2.78 -4.83
CA VAL A 258 -5.13 -4.21 -4.49
C VAL A 258 -5.62 -5.12 -5.64
N GLY A 259 -6.17 -4.55 -6.72
CA GLY A 259 -6.86 -5.29 -7.78
C GLY A 259 -6.33 -5.15 -9.21
N ASP A 260 -5.28 -4.37 -9.48
CA ASP A 260 -4.87 -3.99 -10.85
C ASP A 260 -3.52 -4.57 -11.29
N SER A 261 -3.33 -5.88 -11.14
CA SER A 261 -2.14 -6.61 -11.61
C SER A 261 -2.51 -7.88 -12.39
N ASP A 262 -3.55 -7.86 -13.21
CA ASP A 262 -3.91 -9.01 -14.05
C ASP A 262 -4.72 -8.57 -15.29
N ASP A 263 -4.05 -7.90 -16.23
CA ASP A 263 -4.49 -7.86 -17.64
C ASP A 263 -3.26 -7.77 -18.56
N GLU A 264 -2.52 -8.89 -18.66
CA GLU A 264 -1.63 -9.15 -19.80
C GLU A 264 -2.31 -10.15 -20.72
N GLY A 265 -3.06 -9.63 -21.70
CA GLY A 265 -3.46 -10.37 -22.88
C GLY A 265 -2.27 -10.49 -23.83
N GLU A 266 -1.79 -11.71 -24.04
CA GLU A 266 -0.80 -12.07 -25.06
C GLU A 266 -1.28 -11.65 -26.45
N GLU A 267 -0.73 -10.57 -27.00
CA GLU A 267 -0.83 -10.25 -28.43
C GLU A 267 0.58 -10.29 -29.02
N LYS A 268 0.82 -11.30 -29.86
CA LYS A 268 2.08 -11.47 -30.60
C LYS A 268 2.35 -10.22 -31.44
N PHE A 269 3.45 -9.56 -31.14
CA PHE A 269 3.98 -8.44 -31.91
C PHE A 269 4.53 -8.95 -33.25
N GLU A 270 3.82 -8.68 -34.35
CA GLU A 270 4.33 -8.85 -35.72
C GLU A 270 4.88 -7.50 -36.20
N ALA A 271 6.19 -7.44 -36.44
CA ALA A 271 6.85 -6.23 -36.92
C ALA A 271 6.56 -6.00 -38.41
N ASP A 272 6.09 -4.80 -38.75
CA ASP A 272 5.75 -4.37 -40.10
C ASP A 272 7.02 -4.30 -40.99
N PRO A 273 7.11 -5.06 -42.11
CA PRO A 273 8.29 -5.09 -42.99
C PRO A 273 8.59 -3.76 -43.70
N ASN A 274 7.67 -2.79 -43.67
CA ASN A 274 7.80 -1.53 -44.39
C ASN A 274 8.33 -0.37 -43.52
N VAL A 275 8.79 -0.65 -42.30
CA VAL A 275 9.37 0.34 -41.39
C VAL A 275 10.83 -0.01 -41.13
N ASN A 276 11.75 0.82 -41.63
CA ASN A 276 13.18 0.71 -41.34
C ASN A 276 13.46 1.27 -39.93
N TYR A 277 13.53 0.39 -38.93
CA TYR A 277 13.74 0.74 -37.52
C TYR A 277 15.19 1.16 -37.16
N ASN A 278 16.09 1.27 -38.15
CA ASN A 278 17.50 1.61 -37.93
C ASN A 278 17.83 3.11 -37.99
N GLU A 279 16.87 4.01 -38.23
CA GLU A 279 17.13 5.45 -38.39
C GLU A 279 16.95 6.30 -37.11
N VAL A 280 16.68 5.70 -35.93
CA VAL A 280 16.41 6.47 -34.70
C VAL A 280 17.26 6.03 -33.50
N THR A 281 18.41 5.41 -33.76
CA THR A 281 19.39 5.11 -32.70
C THR A 281 20.81 5.26 -33.24
N ASP A 282 21.27 6.51 -33.34
CA ASP A 282 22.60 6.90 -32.88
C ASP A 282 22.74 8.42 -32.98
N GLU A 283 22.69 9.10 -31.84
CA GLU A 283 23.33 10.42 -31.69
C GLU A 283 23.60 10.64 -30.20
N GLU A 284 24.79 10.20 -29.77
CA GLU A 284 25.42 10.63 -28.53
C GLU A 284 25.85 12.11 -28.65
N PRO A 285 25.74 12.92 -27.59
CA PRO A 285 26.17 14.31 -27.65
C PRO A 285 27.68 14.40 -27.41
N SER A 286 28.44 14.85 -28.42
CA SER A 286 29.81 15.33 -28.22
C SER A 286 29.85 16.85 -28.08
N GLU A 287 30.71 17.27 -27.16
CA GLU A 287 31.01 18.61 -26.67
C GLU A 287 31.79 19.49 -27.67
N SER A 288 31.66 20.82 -27.50
CA SER A 288 32.65 21.88 -27.83
C SER A 288 32.38 22.84 -29.01
N GLU A 289 32.11 24.08 -28.61
CA GLU A 289 32.67 25.38 -29.08
C GLU A 289 32.29 26.07 -30.41
N SER A 290 31.60 27.21 -30.20
CA SER A 290 31.96 28.62 -30.52
C SER A 290 31.74 29.24 -31.92
N GLN A 291 31.20 30.48 -31.83
CA GLN A 291 31.18 31.62 -32.79
C GLN A 291 30.25 31.54 -34.02
N ASP A 292 29.63 32.61 -34.52
CA ASP A 292 29.21 33.95 -34.04
C ASP A 292 28.41 34.58 -35.22
N GLU A 293 27.63 35.61 -34.92
CA GLU A 293 27.06 36.65 -35.82
C GLU A 293 25.89 36.26 -36.77
N SER A 294 24.67 36.76 -36.53
CA SER A 294 24.07 38.07 -36.93
C SER A 294 23.34 37.94 -38.30
N GLU A 295 22.20 38.54 -38.64
CA GLU A 295 21.39 39.66 -38.18
C GLU A 295 19.89 39.38 -38.46
N ASP A 296 19.04 40.21 -37.88
CA ASP A 296 17.61 40.34 -38.10
C ASP A 296 17.24 40.58 -39.59
N ASP A 297 16.10 40.02 -40.05
CA ASP A 297 15.18 40.88 -40.80
C ASP A 297 13.71 40.44 -40.70
N PHE A 298 12.92 41.44 -40.38
CA PHE A 298 11.54 41.41 -39.94
C PHE A 298 10.74 42.13 -41.02
N PHE A 299 9.77 41.42 -41.62
CA PHE A 299 8.83 41.89 -42.65
C PHE A 299 9.41 42.21 -44.04
N GLU A 300 9.14 41.33 -45.02
CA GLU A 300 8.60 41.80 -46.29
C GLU A 300 7.77 40.72 -47.00
N HIS A 301 6.52 41.07 -47.33
CA HIS A 301 5.62 40.31 -48.19
C HIS A 301 5.81 40.82 -49.62
N SER A 302 6.08 39.94 -50.57
CA SER A 302 5.57 40.06 -51.94
C SER A 302 5.58 38.70 -52.63
N GLU A 303 4.46 38.43 -53.29
CA GLU A 303 4.14 37.22 -54.03
C GLU A 303 4.97 37.16 -55.32
N GLU A 304 5.40 35.95 -55.72
CA GLU A 304 5.23 35.44 -57.09
C GLU A 304 5.67 33.95 -57.18
N GLU A 305 4.65 33.13 -57.43
CA GLU A 305 4.54 31.78 -57.99
C GLU A 305 5.82 31.06 -58.49
N LYS A 306 6.04 29.82 -58.01
CA LYS A 306 6.34 28.65 -58.88
C LYS A 306 5.80 27.34 -58.30
N ASP A 307 5.08 26.65 -59.18
CA ASP A 307 4.39 25.38 -59.06
C ASP A 307 5.21 24.24 -58.44
N ASN A 308 4.61 23.54 -57.47
CA ASN A 308 4.95 22.15 -57.17
C ASN A 308 3.67 21.34 -56.86
N LYS A 309 3.10 20.81 -57.94
CA LYS A 309 2.29 19.60 -58.09
C LYS A 309 1.82 18.92 -56.80
N TYR A 310 0.63 19.30 -56.33
CA TYR A 310 -0.10 18.53 -55.32
C TYR A 310 -0.77 17.30 -55.98
N ASN A 311 -0.53 16.12 -55.40
CA ASN A 311 -1.38 14.94 -55.64
C ASN A 311 -2.69 15.12 -54.89
N LEU A 312 -3.59 15.93 -55.43
CA LEU A 312 -4.98 16.00 -54.97
C LEU A 312 -5.74 14.83 -55.61
N PRO A 313 -6.58 14.12 -54.84
CA PRO A 313 -7.49 13.14 -55.42
C PRO A 313 -8.40 13.82 -56.45
N GLU A 314 -8.60 13.18 -57.60
CA GLU A 314 -9.49 13.66 -58.65
C GLU A 314 -10.87 13.96 -58.05
N LEU A 315 -11.33 15.21 -58.20
CA LEU A 315 -12.70 15.59 -57.87
C LEU A 315 -13.62 14.76 -58.77
N ALA A 316 -14.32 13.79 -58.20
CA ALA A 316 -15.44 13.15 -58.88
C ALA A 316 -16.43 14.24 -59.29
N THR A 317 -16.55 14.44 -60.59
CA THR A 317 -17.41 15.41 -61.24
C THR A 317 -18.88 15.09 -60.95
N GLY A 318 -19.41 15.67 -59.88
CA GLY A 318 -20.84 15.70 -59.56
C GLY A 318 -21.40 17.11 -59.76
N TYR A 319 -21.64 17.48 -61.01
CA TYR A 319 -22.36 18.71 -61.38
C TYR A 319 -23.83 18.57 -60.94
N TYR A 320 -24.22 19.16 -59.81
CA TYR A 320 -25.63 19.37 -59.45
C TYR A 320 -26.13 20.64 -60.13
N SER A 321 -26.71 20.46 -61.32
CA SER A 321 -27.52 21.48 -61.96
C SER A 321 -28.71 21.79 -61.06
N GLY A 322 -28.72 22.96 -60.43
CA GLY A 322 -29.88 23.44 -59.69
C GLY A 322 -31.11 23.50 -60.59
N GLY A 323 -32.22 22.90 -60.15
CA GLY A 323 -33.48 23.00 -60.85
C GLY A 323 -34.57 21.98 -60.49
N SER A 324 -34.88 21.76 -59.22
CA SER A 324 -36.28 21.79 -58.74
C SER A 324 -36.33 21.50 -57.23
N ASP A 325 -37.02 22.39 -56.54
CA ASP A 325 -37.61 22.23 -55.21
C ASP A 325 -38.38 20.90 -55.12
N ASP A 326 -37.83 19.93 -54.38
CA ASP A 326 -38.60 18.85 -53.74
C ASP A 326 -37.80 18.29 -52.56
N GLU A 327 -38.39 18.34 -51.37
CA GLU A 327 -37.80 17.86 -50.14
C GLU A 327 -37.79 16.33 -50.11
N SER A 328 -36.60 15.73 -50.14
CA SER A 328 -36.40 14.34 -49.73
C SER A 328 -35.08 14.20 -48.99
N ASP A 329 -35.17 14.40 -47.67
CA ASP A 329 -34.18 14.12 -46.64
C ASP A 329 -34.10 12.61 -46.40
N ASP A 330 -33.31 11.89 -47.22
CA ASP A 330 -32.97 10.49 -46.93
C ASP A 330 -31.52 10.16 -47.37
N ASP A 331 -30.70 9.82 -46.37
CA ASP A 331 -29.62 8.83 -46.43
C ASP A 331 -28.33 9.10 -47.22
N VAL A 332 -27.68 10.26 -47.03
CA VAL A 332 -26.28 10.48 -47.50
C VAL A 332 -25.22 10.00 -46.47
N ASP A 333 -25.61 9.69 -45.23
CA ASP A 333 -24.69 9.34 -44.12
C ASP A 333 -24.34 7.84 -44.00
N ASN A 334 -24.73 7.01 -44.98
CA ASN A 334 -24.51 5.56 -44.96
C ASN A 334 -23.48 5.07 -45.98
N ASP A 335 -22.55 5.93 -46.41
CA ASP A 335 -21.47 5.50 -47.28
C ASP A 335 -20.44 4.65 -46.49
N LYS A 336 -20.37 3.36 -46.84
CA LYS A 336 -19.58 2.33 -46.15
C LYS A 336 -18.08 2.69 -46.10
N VAL A 337 -17.61 3.39 -47.13
CA VAL A 337 -16.24 3.90 -47.28
C VAL A 337 -15.91 4.97 -46.23
N VAL A 338 -16.86 5.85 -45.91
CA VAL A 338 -16.69 6.93 -44.92
C VAL A 338 -16.65 6.35 -43.50
N LYS A 339 -17.46 5.33 -43.20
CA LYS A 339 -17.40 4.62 -41.91
C LYS A 339 -16.10 3.84 -41.74
N GLU A 340 -15.59 3.16 -42.76
CA GLU A 340 -14.32 2.42 -42.67
C GLU A 340 -13.11 3.34 -42.46
N LEU A 341 -13.11 4.55 -43.04
CA LEU A 341 -12.06 5.56 -42.84
C LEU A 341 -12.15 6.30 -41.49
N THR A 342 -13.35 6.47 -40.92
CA THR A 342 -13.56 7.24 -39.69
C THR A 342 -13.55 6.39 -38.42
N THR A 343 -13.66 5.06 -38.54
CA THR A 343 -13.73 4.13 -37.39
C THR A 343 -12.38 3.69 -36.84
N GLN A 344 -11.27 3.89 -37.56
CA GLN A 344 -9.94 3.57 -37.05
C GLN A 344 -9.47 4.62 -36.02
N ARG A 345 -9.81 4.36 -34.76
CA ARG A 345 -9.44 5.20 -33.61
C ARG A 345 -7.93 5.18 -33.42
N LYS A 346 -7.25 6.24 -33.89
CA LYS A 346 -5.81 6.44 -33.68
C LYS A 346 -5.46 6.34 -32.19
N ASN A 347 -4.40 5.58 -31.91
CA ASN A 347 -3.96 5.32 -30.55
C ASN A 347 -3.71 6.65 -29.82
N ARG A 348 -4.28 6.79 -28.62
CA ARG A 348 -4.17 8.04 -27.86
C ARG A 348 -2.72 8.23 -27.46
N ARG A 349 -2.10 9.30 -27.93
CA ARG A 349 -0.71 9.66 -27.57
C ARG A 349 -0.52 9.59 -26.04
N GLY A 350 0.56 8.93 -25.61
CA GLY A 350 0.87 8.71 -24.19
C GLY A 350 1.01 10.01 -23.37
N GLN A 351 0.92 9.88 -22.05
CA GLN A 351 0.88 11.01 -21.11
C GLN A 351 2.06 11.98 -21.26
N ARG A 352 3.28 11.45 -21.42
CA ARG A 352 4.50 12.28 -21.62
C ARG A 352 4.42 13.13 -22.87
N ALA A 353 3.92 12.57 -23.96
CA ALA A 353 3.80 13.30 -25.22
C ALA A 353 2.63 14.30 -25.18
N ARG A 354 1.56 14.05 -24.40
CA ARG A 354 0.53 15.05 -24.10
C ARG A 354 1.08 16.20 -23.27
N GLN A 355 1.87 15.91 -22.24
CA GLN A 355 2.57 16.91 -21.43
C GLN A 355 3.53 17.73 -22.28
N LYS A 356 4.29 17.10 -23.20
CA LYS A 356 5.20 17.80 -24.13
C LYS A 356 4.44 18.71 -25.09
N ILE A 357 3.26 18.30 -25.58
CA ILE A 357 2.39 19.16 -26.40
C ILE A 357 1.88 20.33 -25.56
N TRP A 358 1.45 20.10 -24.32
CA TRP A 358 0.96 21.16 -23.45
C TRP A 358 2.07 22.13 -23.04
N ALA A 359 3.28 21.64 -22.79
CA ALA A 359 4.46 22.47 -22.56
C ALA A 359 4.83 23.29 -23.81
N LYS A 360 4.75 22.72 -25.02
CA LYS A 360 4.93 23.48 -26.25
C LYS A 360 3.82 24.52 -26.49
N LYS A 361 2.57 24.22 -26.11
CA LYS A 361 1.42 25.12 -26.30
C LYS A 361 1.36 26.27 -25.31
N TYR A 362 1.66 26.00 -24.04
CA TYR A 362 1.46 26.95 -22.94
C TYR A 362 2.78 27.36 -22.27
N GLY A 363 3.91 26.78 -22.65
CA GLY A 363 5.22 27.10 -22.08
C GLY A 363 5.24 26.94 -20.57
N GLN A 364 5.70 28.00 -19.90
CA GLN A 364 5.74 28.12 -18.44
C GLN A 364 4.34 28.12 -17.80
N ASN A 365 3.29 28.43 -18.57
CA ASN A 365 1.91 28.42 -18.09
C ASN A 365 1.25 27.03 -18.12
N ALA A 366 1.93 26.00 -18.62
CA ALA A 366 1.40 24.64 -18.61
C ALA A 366 1.19 24.15 -17.18
N LYS A 367 0.01 23.58 -16.89
CA LYS A 367 -0.39 23.17 -15.53
C LYS A 367 0.63 22.25 -14.83
N HIS A 368 1.23 21.31 -15.57
CA HIS A 368 2.24 20.40 -15.00
C HIS A 368 3.58 21.11 -14.71
N VAL A 369 3.95 22.12 -15.50
CA VAL A 369 5.17 22.91 -15.29
C VAL A 369 4.98 23.82 -14.07
N LYS A 370 3.82 24.46 -13.94
CA LYS A 370 3.46 25.24 -12.74
C LYS A 370 3.49 24.41 -11.48
N LEU A 371 2.87 23.23 -11.51
CA LEU A 371 2.88 22.31 -10.37
C LEU A 371 4.31 21.89 -9.98
N GLN A 372 5.18 21.63 -10.96
CA GLN A 372 6.58 21.29 -10.72
C GLN A 372 7.37 22.47 -10.11
N GLN A 373 7.11 23.69 -10.57
CA GLN A 373 7.74 24.90 -10.02
C GLN A 373 7.28 25.17 -8.57
N GLU A 374 6.00 25.00 -8.28
CA GLU A 374 5.44 25.13 -6.93
C GLU A 374 6.04 24.09 -5.97
N GLN A 375 6.17 22.84 -6.42
CA GLN A 375 6.82 21.78 -5.63
C GLN A 375 8.28 22.10 -5.33
N TYR A 376 9.03 22.56 -6.32
CA TYR A 376 10.44 22.96 -6.12
C TYR A 376 10.57 24.18 -5.21
N ALA A 377 9.66 25.15 -5.31
CA ALA A 377 9.63 26.31 -4.43
C ALA A 377 9.33 25.92 -2.98
N ASN A 378 8.35 25.03 -2.75
CA ASN A 378 8.00 24.52 -1.43
C ASN A 378 9.16 23.70 -0.81
N GLU A 379 9.79 22.81 -1.60
CA GLU A 379 10.97 22.06 -1.14
C GLU A 379 12.12 23.00 -0.74
N ARG A 380 12.36 24.06 -1.53
CA ARG A 380 13.36 25.08 -1.22
C ARG A 380 13.04 25.81 0.09
N GLN A 381 11.78 26.21 0.29
CA GLN A 381 11.34 26.85 1.54
C GLN A 381 11.52 25.94 2.74
N LYS A 382 11.12 24.67 2.63
CA LYS A 382 11.31 23.67 3.70
C LYS A 382 12.78 23.48 4.07
N ARG A 383 13.67 23.42 3.08
CA ARG A 383 15.12 23.32 3.31
C ARG A 383 15.70 24.58 3.96
N GLN A 384 15.19 25.77 3.63
CA GLN A 384 15.59 27.02 4.27
C GLN A 384 15.16 27.06 5.74
N LEU A 385 13.90 26.71 6.04
CA LEU A 385 13.40 26.63 7.42
C LEU A 385 14.20 25.63 8.27
N GLU A 386 14.53 24.45 7.74
CA GLU A 386 15.36 23.46 8.43
C GLU A 386 16.79 23.98 8.70
N TYR A 387 17.34 24.78 7.78
CA TYR A 387 18.63 25.41 7.96
C TYR A 387 18.58 26.48 9.06
N GLU A 388 17.58 27.35 9.03
CA GLU A 388 17.35 28.41 10.03
C GLU A 388 17.12 27.81 11.43
N GLU A 389 16.35 26.73 11.53
CA GLU A 389 16.13 26.01 12.79
C GLU A 389 17.45 25.42 13.33
N ARG A 390 18.25 24.80 12.45
CA ARG A 390 19.56 24.27 12.80
C ARG A 390 20.51 25.37 13.26
N GLU A 391 20.46 26.54 12.65
CA GLU A 391 21.27 27.69 13.03
C GLU A 391 20.82 28.26 14.38
N ARG A 392 19.50 28.44 14.58
CA ARG A 392 18.91 28.86 15.86
C ARG A 392 19.31 27.92 16.99
N LYS A 393 19.28 26.60 16.76
CA LYS A 393 19.71 25.59 17.74
C LYS A 393 21.21 25.69 18.06
N ARG A 394 22.06 25.96 17.07
CA ARG A 394 23.50 26.18 17.29
C ARG A 394 23.76 27.47 18.07
N GLN A 395 23.05 28.55 17.73
CA GLN A 395 23.17 29.83 18.42
C GLN A 395 22.73 29.73 19.88
N LEU A 396 21.60 29.07 20.15
CA LEU A 396 21.12 28.83 21.51
C LEU A 396 22.10 27.96 22.31
N LYS A 397 22.64 26.91 21.70
CA LYS A 397 23.69 26.09 22.33
C LYS A 397 24.96 26.90 22.64
N LYS A 398 25.35 27.81 21.75
CA LYS A 398 26.49 28.70 21.94
C LYS A 398 26.24 29.71 23.08
N GLN A 399 25.06 30.32 23.11
CA GLN A 399 24.66 31.23 24.20
C GLN A 399 24.60 30.51 25.55
N LEU A 400 24.10 29.27 25.58
CA LEU A 400 24.09 28.46 26.80
C LEU A 400 25.51 28.05 27.23
N ALA A 401 26.44 27.84 26.29
CA ALA A 401 27.84 27.56 26.59
C ALA A 401 28.63 28.82 27.00
N GLU A 402 28.20 30.01 26.56
CA GLU A 402 28.78 31.30 26.95
C GLU A 402 28.22 31.83 28.28
N GLN A 403 27.07 31.31 28.76
CA GLN A 403 26.58 31.55 30.13
C GLN A 403 27.48 30.78 31.12
N PRO A 404 28.25 31.47 31.98
CA PRO A 404 29.14 30.81 32.94
C PRO A 404 28.33 30.29 34.14
N THR A 405 27.64 29.17 33.98
CA THR A 405 27.14 28.38 35.12
C THR A 405 28.32 27.65 35.76
N GLY A 406 28.71 28.14 36.94
CA GLY A 406 29.94 27.83 37.63
C GLY A 406 30.11 26.39 38.11
N ALA A 407 31.36 25.93 38.01
CA ALA A 407 32.02 24.99 38.94
C ALA A 407 33.50 24.75 38.55
N ASN A 408 33.92 25.04 37.31
CA ASN A 408 35.25 24.65 36.80
C ASN A 408 36.18 25.82 36.39
N THR A 409 35.88 27.07 36.74
CA THR A 409 36.71 28.25 36.43
C THR A 409 37.48 28.80 37.63
N ALA A 410 37.69 28.01 38.67
CA ALA A 410 38.63 28.38 39.74
C ALA A 410 40.05 27.92 39.35
N PRO A 411 41.07 28.81 39.33
CA PRO A 411 42.45 28.39 39.08
C PRO A 411 42.87 27.43 40.20
N LEU A 412 43.39 26.27 39.80
CA LEU A 412 43.85 25.21 40.71
C LEU A 412 45.03 25.72 41.54
N GLY A 413 44.74 26.27 42.72
CA GLY A 413 45.74 26.83 43.62
C GLY A 413 46.63 25.73 44.22
N GLU A 414 47.95 25.95 44.17
CA GLU A 414 48.97 25.09 44.78
C GLU A 414 48.71 24.90 46.27
N ARG A 415 48.57 23.66 46.75
CA ARG A 415 48.47 23.40 48.20
C ARG A 415 49.33 22.23 48.66
N LYS A 416 50.22 22.62 49.59
CA LYS A 416 51.18 21.88 50.42
C LYS A 416 50.55 20.75 51.23
N ALA A 417 51.43 19.79 51.54
CA ALA A 417 51.26 18.69 52.46
C ALA A 417 50.89 19.13 53.90
N GLY A 418 50.04 18.32 54.56
CA GLY A 418 49.87 18.33 56.01
C GLY A 418 48.57 17.69 56.51
N THR A 419 48.64 16.40 56.91
CA THR A 419 48.11 15.77 58.16
C THR A 419 46.84 16.37 58.81
N SER A 420 45.83 15.63 59.29
CA SER A 420 45.54 14.20 59.46
C SER A 420 44.12 14.08 60.05
N SER A 421 43.37 13.01 59.72
CA SER A 421 42.70 12.08 60.66
C SER A 421 41.37 11.47 60.14
N SER A 422 41.44 10.14 59.98
CA SER A 422 40.42 9.10 60.19
C SER A 422 39.08 9.13 59.44
N SER A 423 39.00 8.31 58.37
CA SER A 423 37.99 7.24 58.26
C SER A 423 38.39 6.23 57.15
N ALA A 424 38.37 4.95 57.50
CA ALA A 424 38.45 3.67 56.75
C ALA A 424 38.74 3.65 55.22
N PRO A 425 39.45 2.62 54.71
CA PRO A 425 39.65 2.44 53.28
C PRO A 425 38.32 2.08 52.60
N ALA A 426 37.84 2.94 51.71
CA ALA A 426 36.74 2.61 50.82
C ALA A 426 37.20 1.51 49.86
N GLU A 427 36.55 0.35 49.96
CA GLU A 427 36.68 -0.75 49.01
C GLU A 427 36.38 -0.27 47.58
N PRO A 428 37.04 -0.83 46.55
CA PRO A 428 36.71 -0.51 45.17
C PRO A 428 35.25 -0.92 44.93
N LYS A 429 34.41 0.06 44.61
CA LYS A 429 32.99 -0.10 44.29
C LYS A 429 32.79 -1.37 43.46
N ALA A 430 31.93 -2.26 43.97
CA ALA A 430 31.53 -3.47 43.30
C ALA A 430 31.11 -3.13 41.86
N VAL A 431 31.83 -3.71 40.91
CA VAL A 431 31.53 -3.60 39.50
C VAL A 431 30.13 -4.17 39.30
N HIS A 432 29.21 -3.37 38.74
CA HIS A 432 27.82 -3.79 38.56
C HIS A 432 27.77 -5.11 37.75
N PRO A 433 26.92 -6.09 38.08
CA PRO A 433 26.92 -7.44 37.47
C PRO A 433 26.88 -7.45 35.95
N SER A 434 26.24 -6.43 35.35
CA SER A 434 26.17 -6.24 33.90
C SER A 434 27.54 -5.94 33.26
N TRP A 435 28.45 -5.30 33.99
CA TRP A 435 29.78 -4.95 33.49
C TRP A 435 30.74 -6.13 33.58
N GLU A 436 30.64 -6.97 34.62
CA GLU A 436 31.37 -8.24 34.70
C GLU A 436 30.92 -9.24 33.62
N ALA A 437 29.61 -9.31 33.35
CA ALA A 437 29.05 -10.15 32.30
C ALA A 437 29.57 -9.75 30.91
N LYS A 438 29.60 -8.45 30.62
CA LYS A 438 30.12 -7.92 29.35
C LYS A 438 31.61 -8.20 29.18
N LYS A 439 32.39 -8.09 30.26
CA LYS A 439 33.84 -8.39 30.24
C LYS A 439 34.12 -9.88 30.02
N LYS A 440 33.34 -10.77 30.66
CA LYS A 440 33.43 -12.23 30.44
C LYS A 440 33.04 -12.64 29.02
N GLN A 441 32.02 -12.03 28.43
CA GLN A 441 31.66 -12.30 27.03
C GLN A 441 32.79 -11.92 26.06
N GLU A 442 33.44 -10.78 26.29
CA GLU A 442 34.56 -10.35 25.43
C GLU A 442 35.77 -11.28 25.55
N GLU A 443 36.05 -11.83 26.74
CA GLU A 443 37.10 -12.85 26.94
C GLU A 443 36.74 -14.18 26.28
N MET A 444 35.48 -14.63 26.36
CA MET A 444 35.02 -15.85 25.67
C MET A 444 35.09 -15.73 24.15
N LEU A 445 34.85 -14.54 23.59
CA LEU A 445 34.99 -14.28 22.15
C LEU A 445 36.44 -14.21 21.68
N LYS A 446 37.41 -14.03 22.60
CA LYS A 446 38.86 -14.04 22.30
C LYS A 446 39.49 -15.44 22.33
N VAL A 447 38.71 -16.50 22.53
CA VAL A 447 39.20 -17.88 22.42
C VAL A 447 39.52 -18.20 20.95
N LYS A 448 40.79 -18.47 20.66
CA LYS A 448 41.27 -18.79 19.31
C LYS A 448 40.60 -20.06 18.78
N PHE A 449 40.03 -19.98 17.58
CA PHE A 449 39.36 -21.08 16.87
C PHE A 449 40.31 -22.28 16.66
N GLN A 450 40.00 -23.43 17.29
CA GLN A 450 40.77 -24.68 17.19
C GLN A 450 40.11 -25.74 16.28
N GLY A 451 39.30 -25.33 15.30
CA GLY A 451 38.68 -26.25 14.35
C GLY A 451 39.67 -26.75 13.29
N LYS A 452 39.89 -28.07 13.20
CA LYS A 452 40.58 -28.69 12.05
C LYS A 452 39.67 -28.67 10.83
N LYS A 453 40.16 -28.09 9.72
CA LYS A 453 39.46 -28.01 8.43
C LYS A 453 39.35 -29.42 7.84
N ILE A 454 38.12 -29.89 7.60
CA ILE A 454 37.85 -31.13 6.88
C ILE A 454 37.91 -30.80 5.38
N THR A 455 38.80 -31.45 4.64
CA THR A 455 38.82 -31.46 3.18
C THR A 455 38.18 -32.77 2.70
N PHE A 456 37.26 -32.68 1.75
CA PHE A 456 36.66 -33.84 1.10
C PHE A 456 37.43 -34.10 -0.20
N ASP A 457 37.83 -35.36 -0.43
CA ASP A 457 38.42 -35.86 -1.69
C ASP A 457 37.36 -35.98 -2.80
#